data_AF-A0A968TXK1-F1
#
_entry.id   AF-A0A968TXK1-F1
#
_cell.length_a   1.000
_cell.length_b   1.000
_cell.length_c   1.000
_cell.angle_alpha   90.00
_cell.angle_beta   90.00
_cell.angle_gamma   90.00
#
_symmetry.space_group_name_H-M   'P 1'
#
loop_
_entity.id
_entity.type
_entity.pdbx_description
1 polymer ?
#
loop_
_entity_poly.entity_id
_entity_poly.type
_entity_poly.pdbx_seq_one_letter_code
_entity_poly.pdbx_strand_id
1 'polypeptide(L)'
;MELVEVDQQPDGRIDVDDVLDAITDRTRVVSLSHVQYASGYRIDLTPIAKLVHQAGGYLCVDAIQSLGAMPVNVRELGIDFLSADGHKWLLSPEGAGLFYVREELIPLLHPNVIGWMNMKNASDYGNYQFEFQDDARRFEPGSYNIPGVLALGASLEMFLELGMDQVWSSIESLTRQLCMGLQQKVTRCSHPGSGKVSAAGSWCLPRPTLWASACHWFKLSRNWKQRTSSS
;
A
#
# COMPACT_ATOMS: atom_id res chain seq x y z
N MET A 1 21.91 14.32 -1.37
CA MET A 1 20.76 13.63 -0.77
C MET A 1 21.32 12.48 0.03
N GLU A 2 21.05 12.45 1.32
CA GLU A 2 21.50 11.41 2.26
C GLU A 2 20.31 10.47 2.49
N LEU A 3 20.53 9.15 2.45
CA LEU A 3 19.53 8.15 2.81
C LEU A 3 19.86 7.66 4.22
N VAL A 4 18.90 7.76 5.12
CA VAL A 4 18.97 7.18 6.46
C VAL A 4 17.98 6.02 6.50
N GLU A 5 18.50 4.82 6.76
CA GLU A 5 17.67 3.62 6.92
C GLU A 5 17.39 3.39 8.40
N VAL A 6 16.15 3.02 8.71
CA VAL A 6 15.73 2.62 10.06
C VAL A 6 15.60 1.11 10.08
N ASP A 7 16.38 0.47 10.95
CA ASP A 7 16.46 -0.99 11.01
C ASP A 7 15.17 -1.62 11.52
N GLN A 8 14.85 -2.80 10.97
CA GLN A 8 13.77 -3.62 11.50
C GLN A 8 14.24 -4.37 12.75
N GLN A 9 13.37 -4.41 13.75
CA GLN A 9 13.54 -5.23 14.92
C GLN A 9 13.53 -6.73 14.55
N PRO A 10 14.12 -7.63 15.36
CA PRO A 10 14.21 -9.06 15.04
C PRO A 10 12.86 -9.77 14.81
N ASP A 11 11.76 -9.18 15.30
CA ASP A 11 10.39 -9.67 15.09
C ASP A 11 9.70 -9.04 13.86
N GLY A 12 10.44 -8.27 13.05
CA GLY A 12 10.00 -7.63 11.81
C GLY A 12 9.17 -6.36 12.02
N ARG A 13 9.14 -5.80 13.23
CA ARG A 13 8.56 -4.49 13.50
C ARG A 13 9.55 -3.37 13.19
N ILE A 14 9.03 -2.20 12.84
CA ILE A 14 9.79 -0.95 12.83
C ILE A 14 9.31 -0.18 14.04
N ASP A 15 10.20 0.19 14.96
CA ASP A 15 9.80 1.00 16.10
C ASP A 15 9.48 2.42 15.63
N VAL A 16 8.39 2.98 16.16
CA VAL A 16 8.03 4.37 15.87
C VAL A 16 9.11 5.29 16.43
N ASP A 17 9.65 4.99 17.61
CA ASP A 17 10.66 5.83 18.26
C ASP A 17 11.96 5.87 17.44
N ASP A 18 12.39 4.73 16.86
CA ASP A 18 13.55 4.69 15.96
C ASP A 18 13.35 5.58 14.71
N VAL A 19 12.12 5.66 14.18
CA VAL A 19 11.78 6.57 13.07
C VAL A 19 11.82 8.02 13.53
N LEU A 20 11.31 8.32 14.72
CA LEU A 20 11.30 9.69 15.26
C LEU A 20 12.73 10.20 15.50
N ASP A 21 13.59 9.37 16.07
CA ASP A 21 14.99 9.70 16.34
C ASP A 21 15.81 9.94 15.07
N ALA A 22 15.42 9.32 13.95
CA ALA A 22 16.04 9.55 12.65
C ALA A 22 15.59 10.87 11.97
N ILE A 23 14.51 11.50 12.44
CA ILE A 23 14.02 12.76 11.87
C ILE A 23 14.83 13.93 12.44
N THR A 24 15.42 14.72 11.54
CA THR A 24 16.20 15.92 11.86
C THR A 24 15.65 17.12 11.08
N ASP A 25 16.17 18.32 11.35
CA ASP A 25 15.90 19.54 10.58
C ASP A 25 16.35 19.46 9.10
N ARG A 26 17.19 18.48 8.76
CA ARG A 26 17.62 18.19 7.38
C ARG A 26 16.68 17.21 6.66
N THR A 27 15.75 16.56 7.36
CA THR A 27 14.86 15.54 6.78
C THR A 27 13.88 16.18 5.80
N ARG A 28 13.89 15.71 4.56
CA ARG A 28 13.01 16.22 3.49
C ARG A 28 11.81 15.33 3.23
N VAL A 29 11.99 14.02 3.32
CA VAL A 29 10.94 13.02 3.09
C VAL A 29 11.19 11.85 4.03
N VAL A 30 10.12 11.36 4.66
CA VAL A 30 10.07 10.06 5.33
C VAL A 30 9.24 9.14 4.46
N SER A 31 9.78 7.96 4.10
CA SER A 31 9.12 6.99 3.21
C SER A 31 8.98 5.64 3.91
N LEU A 32 7.75 5.15 4.11
CA LEU A 32 7.48 3.96 4.93
C LEU A 32 6.32 3.14 4.34
N SER A 33 6.33 1.83 4.53
CA SER A 33 5.11 1.02 4.33
C SER A 33 4.19 1.17 5.55
N HIS A 34 2.92 1.46 5.33
CA HIS A 34 1.91 1.56 6.41
C HIS A 34 1.74 0.21 7.13
N VAL A 35 1.78 -0.88 6.36
CA VAL A 35 1.75 -2.25 6.87
C VAL A 35 2.88 -3.03 6.21
N GLN A 36 3.76 -3.61 7.02
CA GLN A 36 4.92 -4.38 6.56
C GLN A 36 4.47 -5.70 5.92
N TYR A 37 4.91 -5.97 4.69
CA TYR A 37 4.45 -7.14 3.93
C TYR A 37 4.84 -8.48 4.58
N ALA A 38 5.98 -8.53 5.28
CA ALA A 38 6.51 -9.77 5.85
C ALA A 38 5.93 -10.04 7.25
N SER A 39 5.99 -9.06 8.15
CA SER A 39 5.56 -9.22 9.54
C SER A 39 4.08 -8.90 9.76
N GLY A 40 3.44 -8.21 8.81
CA GLY A 40 2.13 -7.62 9.00
C GLY A 40 2.11 -6.47 10.00
N TYR A 41 3.25 -6.00 10.51
CA TYR A 41 3.28 -4.91 11.48
C TYR A 41 2.72 -3.63 10.85
N ARG A 42 1.72 -3.04 11.53
CA ARG A 42 1.11 -1.77 11.15
C ARG A 42 1.71 -0.65 12.00
N ILE A 43 2.43 0.25 11.36
CA ILE A 43 3.06 1.39 12.04
C ILE A 43 2.03 2.49 12.33
N ASP A 44 2.20 3.19 13.45
CA ASP A 44 1.40 4.39 13.73
C ASP A 44 2.03 5.60 13.04
N LEU A 45 1.40 6.07 11.97
CA LEU A 45 1.90 7.17 11.15
C LEU A 45 1.72 8.54 11.81
N THR A 46 0.79 8.68 12.76
CA THR A 46 0.40 9.96 13.35
C THR A 46 1.56 10.74 14.00
N PRO A 47 2.35 10.14 14.91
CA PRO A 47 3.50 10.83 15.50
C PRO A 47 4.59 11.15 14.46
N ILE A 48 4.78 10.28 13.47
CA ILE A 48 5.79 10.44 12.41
C ILE A 48 5.42 11.62 11.50
N ALA A 49 4.17 11.66 11.02
CA ALA A 49 3.62 12.75 10.22
C ALA A 49 3.81 14.10 10.93
N LYS A 50 3.42 14.16 12.21
CA LYS A 50 3.57 15.36 13.03
C LYS A 50 5.03 15.83 13.09
N LEU A 51 5.97 14.94 13.40
CA LEU A 51 7.37 15.33 13.56
C LEU A 51 8.04 15.72 12.23
N VAL A 52 7.79 14.97 11.15
CA VAL A 52 8.37 15.30 9.84
C VAL A 52 7.83 16.64 9.30
N HIS A 53 6.55 16.94 9.53
CA HIS A 53 5.98 18.26 9.15
C HIS A 53 6.56 19.39 9.98
N GLN A 54 6.83 19.18 11.28
CA GLN A 54 7.52 20.17 12.13
C GLN A 54 8.94 20.47 11.63
N ALA A 55 9.62 19.48 11.06
CA ALA A 55 10.93 19.65 10.40
C ALA A 55 10.83 20.25 8.99
N GLY A 56 9.62 20.50 8.46
CA GLY A 56 9.40 21.00 7.10
C GLY A 56 9.60 19.94 6.00
N GLY A 57 9.57 18.65 6.36
CA GLY A 57 9.58 17.53 5.43
C GLY A 57 8.17 16.98 5.13
N TYR A 58 8.13 15.90 4.35
CA TYR A 58 6.89 15.26 3.89
C TYR A 58 6.85 13.76 4.23
N LEU A 59 5.65 13.19 4.36
CA LEU A 59 5.41 11.77 4.60
C LEU A 59 4.90 11.07 3.32
N CYS A 60 5.70 10.14 2.80
CA CYS A 60 5.35 9.26 1.68
C CYS A 60 5.06 7.84 2.20
N VAL A 61 3.90 7.29 1.84
CA VAL A 61 3.41 6.02 2.38
C VAL A 61 3.15 5.01 1.28
N ASP A 62 3.80 3.85 1.37
CA ASP A 62 3.36 2.65 0.66
C ASP A 62 2.19 2.01 1.42
N ALA A 63 1.01 2.07 0.82
CA ALA A 63 -0.24 1.58 1.39
C ALA A 63 -0.72 0.27 0.76
N ILE A 64 0.14 -0.44 0.01
CA ILE A 64 -0.25 -1.63 -0.76
C ILE A 64 -0.80 -2.78 0.11
N GLN A 65 -0.49 -2.81 1.41
CA GLN A 65 -0.99 -3.77 2.39
C GLN A 65 -2.07 -3.20 3.34
N SER A 66 -2.42 -1.91 3.21
CA SER A 66 -3.44 -1.27 4.04
C SER A 66 -4.68 -0.82 3.26
N LEU A 67 -4.49 -0.26 2.06
CA LEU A 67 -5.59 0.28 1.27
C LEU A 67 -6.43 -0.87 0.72
N GLY A 68 -7.73 -0.90 1.06
CA GLY A 68 -8.64 -2.02 0.77
C GLY A 68 -8.69 -3.10 1.87
N ALA A 69 -7.77 -3.08 2.83
CA ALA A 69 -7.77 -3.99 3.99
C ALA A 69 -8.33 -3.31 5.27
N MET A 70 -8.16 -2.00 5.39
CA MET A 70 -8.58 -1.22 6.55
C MET A 70 -8.95 0.22 6.15
N PRO A 71 -9.68 0.97 6.98
CA PRO A 71 -9.88 2.39 6.75
C PRO A 71 -8.55 3.14 6.70
N VAL A 72 -8.38 3.95 5.67
CA VAL A 72 -7.20 4.83 5.49
C VAL A 72 -7.71 6.22 5.17
N ASN A 73 -7.57 7.13 6.13
CA ASN A 73 -7.84 8.55 5.92
C ASN A 73 -6.51 9.31 5.82
N VAL A 74 -6.15 9.70 4.60
CA VAL A 74 -4.88 10.40 4.31
C VAL A 74 -4.74 11.73 5.04
N ARG A 75 -5.85 12.42 5.33
CA ARG A 75 -5.85 13.70 6.04
C ARG A 75 -5.61 13.50 7.53
N GLU A 76 -6.32 12.55 8.14
CA GLU A 76 -6.16 12.22 9.58
C GLU A 76 -4.77 11.67 9.88
N LEU A 77 -4.21 10.86 8.97
CA LEU A 77 -2.87 10.27 9.10
C LEU A 77 -1.74 11.22 8.69
N GLY A 78 -2.04 12.43 8.23
CA GLY A 78 -1.04 13.41 7.80
C GLY A 78 -0.19 12.97 6.61
N ILE A 79 -0.74 12.15 5.72
CA ILE A 79 0.00 11.61 4.57
C ILE A 79 0.11 12.69 3.48
N ASP A 80 1.31 12.89 2.92
CA ASP A 80 1.54 13.82 1.80
C ASP A 80 1.46 13.10 0.45
N PHE A 81 1.99 11.88 0.41
CA PHE A 81 1.99 11.01 -0.76
C PHE A 81 1.60 9.60 -0.36
N LEU A 82 0.75 8.95 -1.14
CA LEU A 82 0.39 7.55 -0.91
C LEU A 82 0.38 6.78 -2.22
N SER A 83 0.99 5.60 -2.24
CA SER A 83 0.93 4.68 -3.38
C SER A 83 0.34 3.34 -2.97
N ALA A 84 -0.47 2.75 -3.87
CA ALA A 84 -0.99 1.41 -3.71
C ALA A 84 -1.34 0.81 -5.07
N ASP A 85 -1.17 -0.50 -5.22
CA ASP A 85 -1.60 -1.21 -6.42
C ASP A 85 -3.01 -1.80 -6.24
N GLY A 86 -3.78 -1.83 -7.33
CA GLY A 86 -5.13 -2.41 -7.38
C GLY A 86 -5.18 -3.93 -7.14
N HIS A 87 -4.14 -4.69 -7.52
CA HIS A 87 -4.21 -6.16 -7.55
C HIS A 87 -4.08 -6.88 -6.20
N LYS A 88 -3.88 -6.14 -5.12
CA LYS A 88 -3.84 -6.71 -3.77
C LYS A 88 -5.19 -6.59 -3.10
N TRP A 89 -5.25 -5.80 -2.03
CA TRP A 89 -6.43 -5.65 -1.20
C TRP A 89 -7.54 -4.84 -1.87
N LEU A 90 -7.25 -4.20 -2.99
CA LEU A 90 -8.24 -3.51 -3.81
C LEU A 90 -8.90 -4.41 -4.86
N LEU A 91 -8.62 -5.73 -4.88
CA LEU A 91 -9.35 -6.74 -5.66
C LEU A 91 -9.52 -6.41 -7.16
N SER A 92 -8.59 -5.64 -7.72
CA SER A 92 -8.55 -5.24 -9.13
C SER A 92 -7.57 -6.13 -9.92
N PRO A 93 -7.59 -6.16 -11.26
CA PRO A 93 -6.52 -6.76 -12.04
C PRO A 93 -5.19 -6.02 -11.89
N GLU A 94 -4.09 -6.70 -12.22
CA GLU A 94 -2.77 -6.06 -12.35
C GLU A 94 -2.78 -4.96 -13.44
N GLY A 95 -1.98 -3.91 -13.21
CA GLY A 95 -1.76 -2.84 -14.21
C GLY A 95 -2.54 -1.54 -13.97
N ALA A 96 -3.30 -1.44 -12.88
CA ALA A 96 -3.88 -0.18 -12.40
C ALA A 96 -3.63 -0.02 -10.90
N GLY A 97 -3.22 1.17 -10.50
CA GLY A 97 -2.95 1.52 -9.11
C GLY A 97 -3.35 2.97 -8.82
N LEU A 98 -3.14 3.37 -7.59
CA LEU A 98 -3.47 4.70 -7.08
C LEU A 98 -2.20 5.39 -6.60
N PHE A 99 -2.06 6.65 -6.97
CA PHE A 99 -1.10 7.56 -6.38
C PHE A 99 -1.83 8.80 -5.91
N TYR A 100 -1.85 9.00 -4.59
CA TYR A 100 -2.39 10.19 -3.96
C TYR A 100 -1.27 11.20 -3.74
N VAL A 101 -1.57 12.45 -4.05
CA VAL A 101 -0.75 13.62 -3.74
C VAL A 101 -1.64 14.60 -2.99
N ARG A 102 -1.15 15.12 -1.87
CA ARG A 102 -1.80 16.22 -1.17
C ARG A 102 -1.98 17.41 -2.11
N GLU A 103 -3.19 17.95 -2.17
CA GLU A 103 -3.61 18.93 -3.17
C GLU A 103 -2.69 20.15 -3.24
N GLU A 104 -2.27 20.68 -2.09
CA GLU A 104 -1.40 21.85 -2.02
C GLU A 104 0.02 21.59 -2.56
N LEU A 105 0.43 20.32 -2.70
CA LEU A 105 1.73 19.91 -3.22
C LEU A 105 1.74 19.70 -4.73
N ILE A 106 0.58 19.46 -5.36
CA ILE A 106 0.47 19.22 -6.81
C ILE A 106 1.21 20.29 -7.65
N PRO A 107 1.00 21.61 -7.44
CA PRO A 107 1.66 22.63 -8.25
C PRO A 107 3.18 22.72 -8.01
N LEU A 108 3.69 22.16 -6.91
CA LEU A 108 5.12 22.17 -6.56
C LEU A 108 5.90 21.04 -7.23
N LEU A 109 5.21 20.06 -7.81
CA LEU A 109 5.81 18.84 -8.35
C LEU A 109 5.91 18.91 -9.88
N HIS A 110 7.05 18.46 -10.38
CA HIS A 110 7.30 18.30 -11.81
C HIS A 110 7.23 16.80 -12.17
N PRO A 111 6.32 16.39 -13.05
CA PRO A 111 6.22 14.99 -13.46
C PRO A 111 7.46 14.57 -14.26
N ASN A 112 7.98 13.36 -13.98
CA ASN A 112 9.14 12.81 -14.69
C ASN A 112 8.80 12.31 -16.10
N VAL A 113 7.51 12.04 -16.36
CA VAL A 113 7.02 11.59 -17.67
C VAL A 113 6.06 12.65 -18.19
N ILE A 114 6.33 13.14 -19.39
CA ILE A 114 5.58 14.19 -20.06
C ILE A 114 4.85 13.55 -21.24
N GLY A 115 3.59 13.90 -21.43
CA GLY A 115 2.87 13.52 -22.63
C GLY A 115 1.62 14.34 -22.85
N TRP A 116 0.86 14.01 -23.87
CA TRP A 116 -0.24 14.87 -24.33
C TRP A 116 -1.36 15.00 -23.28
N MET A 117 -1.64 13.96 -22.48
CA MET A 117 -2.76 13.97 -21.52
C MET A 117 -2.51 14.79 -20.27
N ASN A 118 -1.24 15.00 -19.89
CA ASN A 118 -0.93 15.82 -18.71
C ASN A 118 -0.78 17.32 -19.03
N MET A 119 -0.99 17.73 -20.28
CA MET A 119 -1.06 19.14 -20.68
C MET A 119 -2.48 19.69 -20.58
N LYS A 120 -2.62 20.99 -20.30
CA LYS A 120 -3.92 21.71 -20.33
C LYS A 120 -4.57 21.68 -21.71
N ASN A 121 -3.74 21.71 -22.75
CA ASN A 121 -4.14 21.75 -24.16
C ASN A 121 -4.14 20.36 -24.82
N ALA A 122 -4.34 19.27 -24.06
CA ALA A 122 -4.23 17.89 -24.56
C ALA A 122 -4.92 17.61 -25.90
N SER A 123 -6.07 18.24 -26.18
CA SER A 123 -6.82 18.03 -27.43
C SER A 123 -6.46 18.99 -28.57
N ASP A 124 -5.59 19.97 -28.33
CA ASP A 124 -5.14 20.96 -29.31
C ASP A 124 -3.73 20.62 -29.80
N TYR A 125 -3.65 19.70 -30.75
CA TYR A 125 -2.39 19.19 -31.31
C TYR A 125 -1.55 20.26 -32.06
N GLY A 126 -2.13 21.42 -32.36
CA GLY A 126 -1.42 22.54 -32.98
C GLY A 126 -0.73 23.47 -31.98
N ASN A 127 -1.04 23.32 -30.69
CA ASN A 127 -0.54 24.17 -29.62
C ASN A 127 0.60 23.47 -28.85
N TYR A 128 1.80 24.02 -28.96
CA TYR A 128 3.02 23.48 -28.35
C TYR A 128 3.35 24.11 -26.99
N GLN A 129 2.39 24.76 -26.32
CA GLN A 129 2.59 25.25 -24.96
C GLN A 129 2.65 24.07 -23.97
N PHE A 130 3.72 24.05 -23.17
CA PHE A 130 3.97 23.04 -22.15
C PHE A 130 3.45 23.52 -20.79
N GLU A 131 2.14 23.54 -20.64
CA GLU A 131 1.47 23.86 -19.38
C GLU A 131 0.77 22.61 -18.84
N PHE A 132 1.26 22.09 -17.71
CA PHE A 132 0.66 20.95 -17.06
C PHE A 132 -0.73 21.26 -16.50
N GLN A 133 -1.59 20.24 -16.43
CA GLN A 133 -2.85 20.31 -15.69
C GLN A 133 -2.63 20.77 -14.24
N ASP A 134 -3.63 21.44 -13.66
CA ASP A 134 -3.53 21.99 -12.30
C ASP A 134 -3.82 20.95 -11.20
N ASP A 135 -4.37 19.79 -11.57
CA ASP A 135 -4.75 18.70 -10.67
C ASP A 135 -3.92 17.42 -10.90
N ALA A 136 -4.34 16.30 -10.31
CA ALA A 136 -3.63 15.02 -10.38
C ALA A 136 -3.40 14.49 -11.80
N ARG A 137 -4.18 14.93 -12.81
CA ARG A 137 -3.95 14.58 -14.22
C ARG A 137 -2.57 15.03 -14.72
N ARG A 138 -1.94 15.98 -14.01
CA ARG A 138 -0.52 16.35 -14.18
C ARG A 138 0.42 15.12 -14.19
N PHE A 139 0.08 14.08 -13.44
CA PHE A 139 0.88 12.86 -13.32
C PHE A 139 0.46 11.75 -14.29
N GLU A 140 -0.47 12.02 -15.21
CA GLU A 140 -1.02 11.05 -16.16
C GLU A 140 -0.67 11.44 -17.61
N PRO A 141 0.51 11.03 -18.13
CA PRO A 141 1.07 11.61 -19.35
C PRO A 141 0.42 11.16 -20.65
N GLY A 142 -0.30 10.05 -20.67
CA GLY A 142 -0.75 9.44 -21.93
C GLY A 142 -2.06 8.69 -21.81
N SER A 143 -2.36 7.93 -22.85
CA SER A 143 -3.56 7.11 -22.92
C SER A 143 -3.62 6.13 -21.73
N TYR A 144 -4.76 6.12 -21.04
CA TYR A 144 -4.94 5.30 -19.86
C TYR A 144 -4.96 3.80 -20.19
N ASN A 145 -4.60 2.98 -19.20
CA ASN A 145 -5.00 1.58 -19.15
C ASN A 145 -6.51 1.50 -18.88
N ILE A 146 -7.34 1.75 -19.91
CA ILE A 146 -8.80 1.82 -19.78
C ILE A 146 -9.40 0.56 -19.13
N PRO A 147 -9.05 -0.68 -19.54
CA PRO A 147 -9.57 -1.87 -18.86
C PRO A 147 -9.21 -1.93 -17.37
N GLY A 148 -7.96 -1.58 -17.03
CA GLY A 148 -7.50 -1.55 -15.65
C GLY A 148 -8.22 -0.48 -14.80
N VAL A 149 -8.38 0.73 -15.34
CA VAL A 149 -9.09 1.83 -14.67
C VAL A 149 -10.56 1.48 -14.43
N LEU A 150 -11.24 0.91 -15.43
CA LEU A 150 -12.63 0.48 -15.28
C LEU A 150 -12.78 -0.65 -14.25
N ALA A 151 -11.88 -1.63 -14.26
CA ALA A 151 -11.89 -2.72 -13.30
C ALA A 151 -11.58 -2.25 -11.87
N LEU A 152 -10.65 -1.31 -11.70
CA LEU A 152 -10.39 -0.65 -10.42
C LEU A 152 -11.59 0.15 -9.94
N GLY A 153 -12.25 0.90 -10.83
CA GLY A 153 -13.48 1.63 -10.53
C GLY A 153 -14.59 0.72 -10.00
N ALA A 154 -14.88 -0.39 -10.69
CA ALA A 154 -15.88 -1.36 -10.25
C ALA A 154 -15.53 -1.99 -8.88
N SER A 155 -14.25 -2.24 -8.61
CA SER A 155 -13.83 -2.74 -7.29
C SER A 155 -14.02 -1.69 -6.19
N LEU A 156 -13.68 -0.42 -6.46
CA LEU A 156 -13.89 0.68 -5.52
C LEU A 156 -15.38 0.89 -5.22
N GLU A 157 -16.26 0.78 -6.23
CA GLU A 157 -17.72 0.82 -6.04
C GLU A 157 -18.18 -0.26 -5.04
N MET A 158 -17.70 -1.50 -5.18
CA MET A 158 -17.98 -2.57 -4.24
C MET A 158 -17.52 -2.23 -2.80
N PHE A 159 -16.34 -1.64 -2.62
CA PHE A 159 -15.89 -1.19 -1.30
C PHE A 159 -16.74 -0.05 -0.73
N LEU A 160 -17.21 0.87 -1.56
CA LEU A 160 -18.09 1.96 -1.15
C LEU A 160 -19.49 1.47 -0.75
N GLU A 161 -20.00 0.44 -1.43
CA GLU A 161 -21.28 -0.21 -1.09
C GLU A 161 -21.21 -1.02 0.21
N LEU A 162 -20.13 -1.80 0.41
CA LEU A 162 -19.94 -2.62 1.61
C LEU A 162 -19.53 -1.78 2.83
N GLY A 163 -18.73 -0.74 2.62
CA GLY A 163 -18.12 0.06 3.67
C GLY A 163 -16.84 -0.57 4.25
N MET A 164 -15.79 0.25 4.40
CA MET A 164 -14.49 -0.21 4.86
C MET A 164 -14.47 -0.72 6.31
N ASP A 165 -15.39 -0.24 7.17
CA ASP A 165 -15.49 -0.71 8.55
C ASP A 165 -15.93 -2.17 8.63
N GLN A 166 -16.83 -2.60 7.73
CA GLN A 166 -17.29 -3.98 7.66
C GLN A 166 -16.17 -4.91 7.15
N VAL A 167 -15.46 -4.48 6.12
CA VAL A 167 -14.28 -5.19 5.58
C VAL A 167 -13.24 -5.37 6.68
N TRP A 168 -12.90 -4.29 7.37
CA TRP A 168 -11.91 -4.29 8.45
C TRP A 168 -12.30 -5.21 9.61
N SER A 169 -13.52 -5.08 10.12
CA SER A 169 -14.04 -5.93 11.20
C SER A 169 -13.97 -7.43 10.84
N SER A 170 -14.24 -7.76 9.57
CA SER A 170 -14.18 -9.15 9.09
C SER A 170 -12.75 -9.67 9.06
N ILE A 171 -11.81 -8.89 8.52
CA ILE A 171 -10.37 -9.22 8.50
C ILE A 171 -9.84 -9.35 9.93
N GLU A 172 -10.21 -8.44 10.82
CA GLU A 172 -9.80 -8.43 12.22
C GLU A 172 -10.30 -9.70 12.95
N SER A 173 -11.58 -10.04 12.77
CA SER A 173 -12.18 -11.24 13.35
C SER A 173 -11.49 -12.52 12.91
N LEU A 174 -11.28 -12.69 11.59
CA LEU A 174 -10.62 -13.86 11.03
C LEU A 174 -9.16 -13.96 11.48
N THR A 175 -8.44 -12.84 11.49
CA THR A 175 -7.04 -12.79 11.94
C THR A 175 -6.93 -13.19 13.40
N ARG A 176 -7.81 -12.66 14.26
CA ARG A 176 -7.85 -13.00 15.69
C ARG A 176 -8.16 -14.48 15.92
N GLN A 177 -9.13 -15.05 15.21
CA GLN A 177 -9.44 -16.48 15.30
C GLN A 177 -8.23 -17.35 14.90
N LEU A 178 -7.55 -16.96 13.81
CA LEU A 178 -6.33 -17.62 13.37
C LEU A 178 -5.21 -17.52 14.42
N CYS A 179 -4.97 -16.33 15.00
CA CYS A 179 -3.99 -16.13 16.08
C CYS A 179 -4.26 -17.08 17.26
N MET A 180 -5.50 -17.11 17.75
CA MET A 180 -5.90 -17.92 18.90
C MET A 180 -5.72 -19.41 18.62
N GLY A 181 -6.13 -19.86 17.43
CA GLY A 181 -5.98 -21.27 17.03
C GLY A 181 -4.52 -21.70 16.88
N LEU A 182 -3.63 -20.80 16.41
CA LEU A 182 -2.20 -21.08 16.26
C LEU A 182 -1.46 -21.07 17.59
N GLN A 183 -1.79 -20.18 18.52
CA GLN A 183 -1.21 -20.15 19.86
C GLN A 183 -1.43 -21.47 20.62
N GLN A 184 -2.53 -22.17 20.35
CA GLN A 184 -2.80 -23.49 20.92
C GLN A 184 -1.94 -24.61 20.32
N LYS A 185 -1.33 -24.40 19.15
CA LYS A 185 -0.66 -25.45 18.36
C LYS A 185 0.84 -25.22 18.14
N VAL A 186 1.34 -24.00 18.31
CA VAL A 186 2.72 -23.63 18.00
C VAL A 186 3.31 -22.79 19.15
N THR A 187 4.51 -23.14 19.59
CA THR A 187 5.22 -22.49 20.73
C THR A 187 5.83 -21.14 20.39
N ARG A 188 5.92 -20.75 19.11
CA ARG A 188 6.47 -19.44 18.69
C ARG A 188 5.69 -18.90 17.50
N CYS A 189 4.92 -17.85 17.73
CA CYS A 189 4.16 -17.12 16.72
C CYS A 189 4.76 -15.72 16.61
N SER A 190 5.36 -15.37 15.47
CA SER A 190 5.82 -14.02 15.15
C SER A 190 4.61 -13.16 14.77
N HIS A 191 3.75 -12.92 15.76
CA HIS A 191 2.77 -11.83 15.73
C HIS A 191 3.38 -10.65 16.49
N PRO A 192 3.15 -9.40 16.08
CA PRO A 192 3.32 -8.27 16.99
C PRO A 192 2.47 -8.52 18.24
N GLY A 193 3.11 -8.85 19.36
CA GLY A 193 2.43 -9.04 20.63
C GLY A 193 1.74 -7.74 21.09
N SER A 194 0.59 -7.90 21.75
CA SER A 194 -0.28 -6.88 22.37
C SER A 194 -1.18 -6.04 21.44
N GLY A 195 -2.43 -6.49 21.28
CA GLY A 195 -3.60 -5.63 21.13
C GLY A 195 -3.87 -4.94 19.79
N LYS A 196 -2.94 -4.94 18.82
CA LYS A 196 -3.16 -4.35 17.49
C LYS A 196 -3.21 -5.47 16.44
N VAL A 197 -4.41 -5.82 16.00
CA VAL A 197 -4.58 -6.80 14.91
C VAL A 197 -3.99 -6.24 13.62
N SER A 198 -3.19 -7.05 12.94
CA SER A 198 -2.58 -6.73 11.65
C SER A 198 -3.60 -6.84 10.51
N ALA A 199 -3.63 -5.87 9.60
CA ALA A 199 -4.45 -5.91 8.39
C ALA A 199 -3.94 -6.87 7.31
N ALA A 200 -2.68 -7.34 7.42
CA ALA A 200 -2.03 -8.04 6.31
C ALA A 200 -2.40 -9.53 6.18
N GLY A 201 -3.04 -10.14 7.16
CA GLY A 201 -3.27 -11.60 7.20
C GLY A 201 -2.01 -12.46 6.98
N SER A 202 -0.81 -11.85 7.00
CA SER A 202 0.44 -12.41 6.54
C SER A 202 1.28 -12.82 7.75
N TRP A 203 1.68 -14.08 7.78
CA TRP A 203 2.40 -14.71 8.88
C TRP A 203 3.75 -15.23 8.40
N CYS A 204 4.84 -14.60 8.82
CA CYS A 204 6.16 -15.22 8.69
C CYS A 204 6.40 -16.17 9.86
N LEU A 205 6.48 -17.48 9.61
CA LEU A 205 7.05 -18.45 10.55
C LEU A 205 8.57 -18.42 10.43
N PRO A 206 9.35 -18.45 11.53
CA PRO A 206 10.80 -18.60 11.43
C PRO A 206 11.14 -19.98 10.82
N ARG A 207 11.86 -19.96 9.69
CA ARG A 207 12.27 -21.08 8.79
C ARG A 207 13.14 -22.16 9.46
N PRO A 208 13.50 -23.30 8.79
CA PRO A 208 13.36 -23.67 7.36
C PRO A 208 12.63 -25.03 7.14
N THR A 209 11.66 -25.17 6.24
CA THR A 209 11.87 -25.81 4.91
C THR A 209 10.60 -25.80 4.03
N LEU A 210 9.47 -25.28 4.52
CA LEU A 210 8.16 -25.47 3.87
C LEU A 210 7.59 -24.22 3.16
N TRP A 211 8.33 -23.11 3.17
CA TRP A 211 7.87 -21.81 2.66
C TRP A 211 8.15 -21.58 1.16
N ALA A 212 7.99 -22.63 0.34
CA ALA A 212 7.96 -22.52 -1.12
C ALA A 212 6.52 -22.65 -1.69
N SER A 213 5.54 -23.03 -0.87
CA SER A 213 4.20 -23.41 -1.35
C SER A 213 3.12 -22.32 -1.20
N ALA A 214 3.28 -21.33 -0.32
CA ALA A 214 2.24 -20.30 -0.10
C ALA A 214 2.21 -19.22 -1.19
N CYS A 215 3.36 -18.83 -1.76
CA CYS A 215 3.40 -17.99 -2.97
C CYS A 215 3.13 -18.78 -4.27
N HIS A 216 2.92 -20.10 -4.20
CA HIS A 216 2.75 -20.96 -5.38
C HIS A 216 1.29 -21.16 -5.80
N TRP A 217 0.32 -20.62 -5.05
CA TRP A 217 -1.11 -20.81 -5.32
C TRP A 217 -1.57 -20.24 -6.67
N PHE A 218 -0.81 -19.34 -7.31
CA PHE A 218 -1.10 -18.86 -8.66
C PHE A 218 -0.43 -19.66 -9.80
N LYS A 219 0.48 -20.60 -9.51
CA LYS A 219 1.18 -21.39 -10.55
C LYS A 219 0.61 -22.78 -10.82
N LEU A 220 -0.37 -23.25 -10.05
CA LEU A 220 -0.95 -24.60 -10.18
C LEU A 220 -2.22 -24.71 -11.05
N SER A 221 -2.61 -23.66 -11.79
CA SER A 221 -3.75 -23.76 -12.73
C SER A 221 -3.39 -24.34 -14.11
N ARG A 222 -2.14 -24.76 -14.37
CA ARG A 222 -1.70 -25.26 -15.69
C ARG A 222 -1.72 -26.78 -15.92
N ASN A 223 -2.17 -27.62 -14.98
CA ASN A 223 -2.21 -29.08 -15.18
C ASN A 223 -3.63 -29.69 -15.10
N TRP A 224 -4.61 -29.03 -15.71
CA TRP A 224 -5.94 -29.62 -15.95
C TRP A 224 -6.00 -30.39 -17.29
N LYS A 225 -5.11 -31.37 -17.48
CA LYS A 225 -5.23 -32.42 -18.51
C LYS A 225 -4.44 -33.64 -18.08
N GLN A 226 -5.07 -34.53 -17.30
CA GLN A 226 -4.79 -35.98 -17.22
C GLN A 226 -5.49 -36.55 -15.97
N ARG A 227 -6.81 -36.78 -16.05
CA ARG A 227 -7.55 -37.73 -15.19
C ARG A 227 -9.00 -37.88 -15.67
N THR A 228 -9.16 -38.47 -16.85
CA THR A 228 -10.39 -39.13 -17.28
C THR A 228 -10.02 -40.31 -18.18
N SER A 229 -9.58 -41.42 -17.56
CA SER A 229 -9.60 -42.75 -18.16
C SER A 229 -9.29 -43.78 -17.08
N SER A 230 -10.33 -44.46 -16.58
CA SER A 230 -10.36 -45.78 -15.91
C SER A 230 -11.33 -45.79 -14.72
N SER A 231 -12.62 -45.93 -15.00
CA SER A 231 -13.54 -46.98 -14.53
C SER A 231 -14.95 -46.64 -15.00
#